data_AF-A0A519RRR6-F1
#
_entry.id   AF-A0A519RRR6-F1
#
_cell.length_a   1.000
_cell.length_b   1.000
_cell.length_c   1.000
_cell.angle_alpha   90.00
_cell.angle_beta   90.00
_cell.angle_gamma   90.00
#
_symmetry.space_group_name_H-M   'P 1'
#
loop_
_entity.id
_entity.type
_entity.pdbx_description
1 polymer ?
#
loop_
_entity_poly.entity_id
_entity_poly.type
_entity_poly.pdbx_seq_one_letter_code
_entity_poly.pdbx_strand_id
1 'polypeptide(L)'
;MWAVNLSDAKDIFSKFGLWEDAFTIITQHLNLYFQREALLNQPNIRCIVLEHVKYIWGLNEEDRKRTSIYKFILSRNLVSRSAVHKAVRELTNEGIIEIQRGKLRSFCLAP
;
A
#
# COMPACT_ATOMS: atom_id res chain seq x y z
N MET A 1 32.14 -9.93 7.61
CA MET A 1 31.45 -8.69 8.00
C MET A 1 32.02 -8.28 9.36
N TRP A 2 32.79 -7.20 9.43
CA TRP A 2 33.31 -6.71 10.72
C TRP A 2 32.20 -5.91 11.39
N ALA A 3 31.47 -6.56 12.30
CA ALA A 3 30.49 -5.90 13.15
C ALA A 3 31.16 -5.63 14.50
N VAL A 4 31.18 -4.38 14.92
CA VAL A 4 31.54 -4.02 16.29
C VAL A 4 30.43 -4.55 17.20
N ASN A 5 30.80 -5.22 18.30
CA ASN A 5 29.80 -5.68 19.25
C ASN A 5 29.14 -4.47 19.96
N LEU A 6 27.98 -4.66 20.58
CA LEU A 6 27.21 -3.55 21.13
C LEU A 6 27.92 -2.85 22.31
N SER A 7 28.66 -3.61 23.12
CA SER A 7 29.38 -3.06 24.28
C SER A 7 30.54 -2.17 23.84
N ASP A 8 31.33 -2.64 22.90
CA ASP A 8 32.50 -1.94 22.37
C ASP A 8 32.05 -0.70 21.60
N ALA A 9 30.95 -0.79 20.85
CA ALA A 9 30.37 0.36 20.15
C ALA A 9 29.96 1.47 21.14
N LYS A 10 29.29 1.10 22.24
CA LYS A 10 28.87 2.05 23.28
C LYS A 10 30.07 2.74 23.93
N ASP A 11 31.11 1.98 24.25
CA ASP A 11 32.33 2.51 24.86
C ASP A 11 33.08 3.43 23.90
N ILE A 12 33.19 3.05 22.63
CA ILE A 12 33.79 3.87 21.57
C ILE A 12 33.01 5.17 21.38
N PHE A 13 31.67 5.11 21.23
CA PHE A 13 30.85 6.31 21.02
C PHE A 13 30.94 7.28 22.19
N SER A 14 30.97 6.76 23.41
CA SER A 14 31.07 7.58 24.62
C SER A 14 32.46 8.17 24.81
N LYS A 15 33.52 7.39 24.54
CA LYS A 15 34.91 7.83 24.69
C LYS A 15 35.29 8.93 23.70
N PHE A 16 34.78 8.85 22.48
CA PHE A 16 35.15 9.77 21.39
C PHE A 16 34.07 10.81 21.07
N GLY A 17 32.97 10.85 21.84
CA GLY A 17 31.90 11.83 21.63
C GLY A 17 31.12 11.66 20.33
N LEU A 18 31.03 10.44 19.80
CA LEU A 18 30.48 10.14 18.46
C LEU A 18 28.96 9.90 18.44
N TRP A 19 28.27 10.17 19.55
CA TRP A 19 26.83 9.88 19.66
C TRP A 19 25.99 10.69 18.68
N GLU A 20 26.39 11.93 18.37
CA GLU A 20 25.72 12.78 17.39
C GLU A 20 25.86 12.24 15.97
N ASP A 21 27.07 11.85 15.57
CA ASP A 21 27.35 11.24 14.26
C ASP A 21 26.62 9.90 14.12
N ALA A 22 26.69 9.05 15.15
CA ALA A 22 26.00 7.76 15.18
C ALA A 22 24.49 7.94 15.03
N PHE A 23 23.89 8.88 15.76
CA PHE A 23 22.47 9.19 15.66
C PHE A 23 22.10 9.77 14.28
N THR A 24 22.96 10.60 13.71
CA THR A 24 22.78 11.16 12.35
C THR A 24 22.75 10.06 11.30
N ILE A 25 23.71 9.13 11.34
CA ILE A 25 23.78 8.00 10.41
C ILE A 25 22.54 7.11 10.54
N ILE A 26 22.10 6.79 11.76
CA ILE A 26 20.90 5.99 12.00
C ILE A 26 19.67 6.71 11.46
N THR A 27 19.53 8.01 11.74
CA THR A 27 18.40 8.83 11.27
C THR A 27 18.36 8.91 9.74
N GLN A 28 19.51 9.04 9.09
CA GLN A 28 19.61 9.00 7.62
C GLN A 28 19.15 7.64 7.07
N HIS A 29 19.58 6.53 7.67
CA HIS A 29 19.15 5.19 7.25
C HIS A 29 17.63 5.00 7.45
N LEU A 30 17.10 5.42 8.60
CA LEU A 30 15.66 5.39 8.87
C LEU A 30 14.88 6.21 7.84
N ASN A 31 15.33 7.41 7.50
CA ASN A 31 14.71 8.23 6.46
C ASN A 31 14.72 7.55 5.09
N LEU A 32 15.81 6.88 4.72
CA LEU A 32 15.88 6.10 3.49
C LEU A 32 14.90 4.93 3.50
N TYR A 33 14.72 4.24 4.63
CA TYR A 33 13.70 3.20 4.77
C TYR A 33 12.29 3.78 4.63
N PHE A 34 11.99 4.91 5.28
CA PHE A 34 10.70 5.57 5.14
C PHE A 34 10.43 6.07 3.72
N GLN A 35 11.43 6.63 3.04
CA GLN A 35 11.29 7.04 1.64
C GLN A 35 11.10 5.83 0.72
N ARG A 36 11.84 4.75 0.95
CA ARG A 36 11.66 3.49 0.21
C ARG A 36 10.28 2.92 0.46
N GLU A 37 9.80 2.89 1.70
CA GLU A 37 8.44 2.48 2.02
C GLU A 37 7.42 3.40 1.37
N ALA A 38 7.59 4.72 1.39
CA ALA A 38 6.69 5.66 0.72
C ALA A 38 6.68 5.49 -0.81
N LEU A 39 7.81 5.10 -1.41
CA LEU A 39 7.90 4.77 -2.84
C LEU A 39 7.23 3.42 -3.16
N LEU A 40 7.33 2.43 -2.27
CA LEU A 40 6.65 1.13 -2.40
C LEU A 40 5.15 1.22 -2.03
N ASN A 41 4.79 2.13 -1.13
CA ASN A 41 3.48 2.38 -0.56
C ASN A 41 2.86 3.69 -1.06
N GLN A 42 3.24 4.18 -2.26
CA GLN A 42 2.39 5.14 -2.96
C GLN A 42 0.97 4.57 -2.97
N PRO A 43 -0.09 5.36 -2.68
CA PRO A 43 -1.43 4.85 -2.45
C PRO A 43 -1.78 3.86 -3.54
N ASN A 44 -1.67 2.58 -3.20
CA ASN A 44 -1.55 1.54 -4.19
C ASN A 44 -2.84 1.61 -4.99
N ILE A 45 -2.76 1.63 -6.32
CA ILE A 45 -3.96 1.65 -7.15
C ILE A 45 -4.88 0.48 -6.73
N ARG A 46 -4.30 -0.60 -6.21
CA ARG A 46 -5.00 -1.66 -5.45
C ARG A 46 -5.80 -1.16 -4.23
N CYS A 47 -5.22 -0.37 -3.33
CA CYS A 47 -5.93 0.23 -2.19
C CYS A 47 -7.05 1.17 -2.64
N ILE A 48 -6.81 2.04 -3.63
CA ILE A 48 -7.85 2.92 -4.19
C ILE A 48 -9.00 2.08 -4.74
N VAL A 49 -8.69 1.04 -5.53
CA VAL A 49 -9.68 0.11 -6.06
C VAL A 49 -10.42 -0.61 -4.94
N LEU A 50 -9.72 -1.07 -3.90
CA LEU A 50 -10.30 -1.80 -2.78
C LEU A 50 -11.28 -0.93 -1.98
N GLU A 51 -10.92 0.32 -1.67
CA GLU A 51 -11.82 1.25 -0.98
C GLU A 51 -13.07 1.55 -1.80
N HIS A 52 -12.94 1.71 -3.12
CA HIS A 52 -14.11 1.88 -3.98
C HIS A 52 -14.96 0.62 -4.10
N VAL A 53 -14.35 -0.57 -4.14
CA VAL A 53 -15.07 -1.84 -4.10
C VAL A 53 -15.87 -1.96 -2.79
N LYS A 54 -15.24 -1.67 -1.64
CA LYS A 54 -15.92 -1.64 -0.33
C LYS A 54 -17.12 -0.70 -0.35
N TYR A 55 -16.93 0.51 -0.88
CA TYR A 55 -18.01 1.48 -1.04
C TYR A 55 -19.15 0.93 -1.92
N ILE A 56 -18.84 0.38 -3.10
CA ILE A 56 -19.84 -0.20 -4.01
C ILE A 56 -20.59 -1.35 -3.34
N TRP A 57 -19.91 -2.17 -2.55
CA TRP A 57 -20.53 -3.27 -1.81
C TRP A 57 -21.52 -2.79 -0.74
N GLY A 58 -21.23 -1.66 -0.10
CA GLY A 58 -22.11 -1.00 0.87
C GLY A 58 -23.35 -0.36 0.26
N LEU A 59 -23.45 -0.24 -1.08
CA LEU A 59 -24.66 0.21 -1.75
C LEU A 59 -25.77 -0.85 -1.66
N ASN A 60 -27.02 -0.37 -1.72
CA ASN A 60 -28.17 -1.24 -1.92
C ASN A 60 -28.00 -2.09 -3.20
N GLU A 61 -28.73 -3.19 -3.29
CA GLU A 61 -28.50 -4.19 -4.34
C GLU A 61 -28.76 -3.64 -5.75
N GLU A 62 -29.78 -2.78 -5.90
CA GLU A 62 -30.14 -2.14 -7.17
C GLU A 62 -29.03 -1.20 -7.67
N ASP A 63 -28.52 -0.33 -6.79
CA ASP A 63 -27.44 0.60 -7.12
C ASP A 63 -26.12 -0.13 -7.37
N ARG A 64 -25.84 -1.20 -6.63
CA ARG A 64 -24.68 -2.06 -6.85
C ARG A 64 -24.71 -2.72 -8.22
N LYS A 65 -25.85 -3.30 -8.62
CA LYS A 65 -26.04 -3.92 -9.94
C LYS A 65 -25.97 -2.93 -11.10
N ARG A 66 -26.23 -1.64 -10.86
CA ARG A 66 -26.12 -0.59 -11.88
C ARG A 66 -24.72 0.02 -11.96
N THR A 67 -23.91 -0.13 -10.92
CA THR A 67 -22.59 0.48 -10.82
C THR A 67 -21.52 -0.37 -11.51
N SER A 68 -20.89 0.19 -12.55
CA SER A 68 -19.66 -0.38 -13.13
C SER A 68 -18.46 0.05 -12.30
N ILE A 69 -17.69 -0.92 -11.80
CA ILE A 69 -16.49 -0.69 -10.98
C ILE A 69 -15.51 0.23 -11.72
N TYR A 70 -15.23 -0.07 -12.98
CA TYR A 70 -14.31 0.71 -13.80
C TYR A 70 -14.77 2.16 -14.00
N LYS A 71 -16.03 2.37 -14.39
CA LYS A 71 -16.58 3.72 -14.57
C LYS A 71 -16.60 4.49 -13.25
N PHE A 72 -16.94 3.80 -12.16
CA PHE A 72 -17.02 4.41 -10.83
C PHE A 72 -15.66 4.93 -10.34
N ILE A 73 -14.61 4.12 -10.49
CA ILE A 73 -13.24 4.44 -10.05
C ILE A 73 -12.60 5.49 -10.96
N LEU A 74 -12.69 5.31 -12.29
CA LEU A 74 -12.05 6.21 -13.26
C LEU A 74 -12.66 7.61 -13.28
N SER A 75 -13.94 7.76 -12.92
CA SER A 75 -14.58 9.08 -12.85
C SER A 75 -14.22 9.87 -11.59
N ARG A 76 -13.59 9.25 -10.59
CA ARG A 76 -13.32 9.83 -9.26
C ARG A 76 -11.84 9.96 -8.92
N ASN A 77 -10.96 9.41 -9.76
CA ASN A 77 -9.53 9.36 -9.49
C ASN A 77 -8.72 9.64 -10.75
N LEU A 78 -7.57 10.29 -10.58
CA LEU A 78 -6.56 10.47 -11.64
C LEU A 78 -5.69 9.21 -11.77
N VAL A 79 -6.32 8.09 -12.12
CA VAL A 79 -5.64 6.79 -12.32
C VAL A 79 -5.84 6.31 -13.76
N SER A 80 -4.81 5.67 -14.30
CA SER A 80 -4.91 5.13 -15.66
C SER A 80 -5.85 3.93 -15.71
N ARG A 81 -6.56 3.79 -16.83
CA ARG A 81 -7.44 2.64 -17.08
C ARG A 81 -6.70 1.31 -16.93
N SER A 82 -5.49 1.21 -17.48
CA SER A 82 -4.66 0.00 -17.40
C SER A 82 -4.31 -0.38 -15.96
N ALA A 83 -4.01 0.60 -15.11
CA ALA A 83 -3.69 0.32 -13.72
C ALA A 83 -4.90 -0.13 -12.90
N VAL A 84 -6.08 0.45 -13.12
CA VAL A 84 -7.33 -0.03 -12.51
C VAL A 84 -7.63 -1.46 -12.95
N HIS A 85 -7.49 -1.77 -14.24
CA HIS A 85 -7.67 -3.14 -14.73
C HIS A 85 -6.69 -4.14 -14.10
N LYS A 86 -5.43 -3.75 -13.92
CA LYS A 86 -4.41 -4.57 -13.27
C LYS A 86 -4.79 -4.86 -11.82
N ALA A 87 -5.07 -3.82 -11.03
CA ALA A 87 -5.44 -3.95 -9.63
C ALA A 87 -6.74 -4.77 -9.44
N VAL A 88 -7.75 -4.55 -10.28
CA VAL A 88 -8.99 -5.33 -10.25
C VAL A 88 -8.72 -6.82 -10.54
N ARG A 89 -7.85 -7.11 -11.51
CA ARG A 89 -7.45 -8.49 -11.83
C ARG A 89 -6.69 -9.15 -10.68
N GLU A 90 -5.77 -8.44 -10.04
CA GLU A 90 -5.05 -8.94 -8.85
C GLU A 90 -6.03 -9.32 -7.74
N LEU A 91 -6.96 -8.42 -7.37
CA LEU A 91 -8.00 -8.70 -6.37
C LEU A 91 -8.93 -9.86 -6.75
N THR A 92 -9.17 -10.06 -8.05
CA THR A 92 -9.99 -11.18 -8.54
C THR A 92 -9.23 -12.50 -8.44
N ASN A 93 -7.94 -12.50 -8.79
CA ASN A 93 -7.06 -13.67 -8.69
C ASN A 93 -6.81 -14.08 -7.23
N GLU A 94 -6.77 -13.11 -6.31
CA GLU A 94 -6.68 -13.32 -4.86
C GLU A 94 -8.01 -13.81 -4.24
N GLY A 95 -9.10 -13.86 -5.02
CA GLY A 95 -10.42 -14.28 -4.53
C GLY A 95 -11.12 -13.27 -3.61
N ILE A 96 -10.61 -12.03 -3.55
CA ILE A 96 -11.17 -10.94 -2.74
C ILE A 96 -12.46 -10.40 -3.36
N ILE A 97 -12.52 -10.35 -4.70
CA ILE A 97 -13.70 -9.91 -5.45
C ILE A 97 -14.05 -10.86 -6.58
N GLU A 98 -15.34 -10.95 -6.89
CA GLU A 98 -15.82 -11.54 -8.14
C GLU A 98 -16.56 -10.49 -8.96
N ILE A 99 -16.23 -10.42 -10.25
CA ILE A 99 -16.78 -9.42 -11.16
C ILE A 99 -17.40 -10.10 -12.37
N GLN A 100 -18.61 -9.67 -12.73
CA GLN A 100 -19.28 -10.11 -13.95
C GLN A 100 -19.67 -8.90 -14.80
N ARG A 101 -19.19 -8.85 -16.05
CA ARG A 101 -19.44 -7.72 -16.98
C ARG A 101 -19.13 -6.34 -16.37
N GLY A 102 -18.07 -6.26 -15.54
CA GLY A 102 -17.64 -5.02 -14.88
C GLY A 102 -18.45 -4.60 -13.65
N LYS A 103 -19.34 -5.47 -13.15
CA LYS A 103 -20.16 -5.27 -11.95
C LYS A 103 -19.73 -6.21 -10.83
N LEU A 104 -19.79 -5.74 -9.59
CA LEU A 104 -19.38 -6.49 -8.41
C LEU A 104 -20.44 -7.56 -8.07
N ARG A 105 -20.03 -8.84 -8.03
CA ARG A 105 -20.89 -9.99 -7.72
C ARG A 105 -20.69 -10.47 -6.29
N SER A 106 -19.44 -10.61 -5.87
CA SER A 106 -19.07 -10.95 -4.50
C SER A 106 -17.89 -10.11 -4.02
N PHE A 107 -17.82 -9.91 -2.71
CA PHE A 107 -16.71 -9.27 -2.03
C PHE A 107 -16.45 -10.03 -0.73
N CYS A 108 -15.29 -10.64 -0.64
CA CYS A 108 -14.78 -11.27 0.56
C CYS A 108 -13.83 -10.29 1.24
N LEU A 109 -14.20 -9.81 2.43
CA LEU A 109 -13.22 -9.26 3.33
C LEU A 109 -12.30 -10.43 3.70
N ALA A 110 -11.09 -10.46 3.17
CA ALA A 110 -10.07 -11.33 3.72
C ALA A 110 -9.98 -11.05 5.24
N PRO A 111 -9.86 -12.08 6.08
CA PRO A 111 -9.82 -11.92 7.54
C PRO A 111 -8.67 -11.03 8.00
#